data_AF-A0A932VQ19-F1
#
_entry.id   AF-A0A932VQ19-F1
#
_cell.length_a   1.000
_cell.length_b   1.000
_cell.length_c   1.000
_cell.angle_alpha   90.00
_cell.angle_beta   90.00
_cell.angle_gamma   90.00
#
_symmetry.space_group_name_H-M   'P 1'
#
loop_
_entity.id
_entity.type
_entity.pdbx_description
1 polymer ?
#
loop_
_entity_poly.entity_id
_entity_poly.type
_entity_poly.pdbx_seq_one_letter_code
_entity_poly.pdbx_strand_id
1 'polypeptide(L)'
;MEGISLSVDDKLKITKLLDELGVDFIEGGWPGSNPKDEEFFTKVAQGQYEGEYDERCTLAYQLYSSILGSVAGDKAMRIKGGVVIGGGIFPKIRDGLAATNFINAYLGRDLPSLSELASRKPLVGILNPEAGVIGATELAKPINEGRFETISS
;
A
#
# COMPACT_ATOMS: atom_id res chain seq x y z
N MET A 1 12.73 -27.10 -3.65
CA MET A 1 11.53 -27.18 -2.78
C MET A 1 10.35 -26.88 -3.67
N GLU A 2 9.60 -27.90 -4.08
CA GLU A 2 8.30 -27.66 -4.73
C GLU A 2 7.37 -27.08 -3.67
N GLY A 3 6.99 -25.81 -3.83
CA GLY A 3 6.06 -25.15 -2.93
C GLY A 3 4.68 -25.78 -3.08
N ILE A 4 4.00 -26.03 -1.96
CA ILE A 4 2.60 -26.46 -1.97
C ILE A 4 1.78 -25.33 -2.60
N SER A 5 1.34 -25.53 -3.83
CA SER A 5 0.47 -24.60 -4.53
C SER A 5 -0.97 -24.86 -4.11
N LEU A 6 -1.41 -24.21 -3.04
CA LEU A 6 -2.81 -24.25 -2.60
C LEU A 6 -3.76 -23.68 -3.67
N SER A 7 -4.93 -24.29 -3.81
CA SER A 7 -6.05 -23.70 -4.56
C SER A 7 -6.70 -22.57 -3.75
N VAL A 8 -7.56 -21.76 -4.38
CA VAL A 8 -8.31 -20.70 -3.69
C VAL A 8 -9.28 -21.30 -2.65
N ASP A 9 -9.90 -22.43 -2.98
CA ASP A 9 -10.82 -23.12 -2.06
C ASP A 9 -10.07 -23.73 -0.88
N ASP A 10 -8.84 -24.21 -1.07
CA ASP A 10 -7.99 -24.65 0.04
C ASP A 10 -7.66 -23.49 0.98
N LYS A 11 -7.37 -22.29 0.42
CA LYS A 11 -7.13 -21.10 1.23
C LYS A 11 -8.35 -20.75 2.08
N LEU A 12 -9.56 -20.72 1.50
CA LEU A 12 -10.79 -20.44 2.26
C LEU A 12 -11.02 -21.44 3.39
N LYS A 13 -10.82 -22.74 3.13
CA LYS A 13 -10.94 -23.80 4.15
C LYS A 13 -9.91 -23.62 5.26
N ILE A 14 -8.64 -23.39 4.91
CA ILE A 14 -7.57 -23.20 5.88
C ILE A 14 -7.84 -21.94 6.72
N THR A 15 -8.24 -20.82 6.10
CA THR A 15 -8.60 -19.59 6.82
C THR A 15 -9.72 -19.87 7.82
N LYS A 16 -10.79 -20.57 7.43
CA LYS A 16 -11.89 -20.91 8.34
C LYS A 16 -11.41 -21.79 9.51
N LEU A 17 -10.58 -22.79 9.25
CA LEU A 17 -10.04 -23.66 10.29
C LEU A 17 -9.13 -22.91 11.27
N LEU A 18 -8.33 -21.95 10.79
CA LEU A 18 -7.48 -21.11 11.62
C LEU A 18 -8.31 -20.13 12.47
N ASP A 19 -9.39 -19.60 11.93
CA ASP A 19 -10.34 -18.74 12.63
C ASP A 19 -11.08 -19.51 13.73
N GLU A 20 -11.60 -20.70 13.41
CA GLU A 20 -12.22 -21.62 14.39
C GLU A 20 -11.24 -22.06 15.50
N LEU A 21 -9.94 -22.10 15.21
CA LEU A 21 -8.89 -22.37 16.19
C LEU A 21 -8.60 -21.16 17.11
N GLY A 22 -9.10 -19.97 16.77
CA GLY A 22 -8.90 -18.73 17.52
C GLY A 22 -7.57 -18.04 17.23
N VAL A 23 -7.03 -18.18 16.01
CA VAL A 23 -5.82 -17.45 15.60
C VAL A 23 -6.14 -15.97 15.40
N ASP A 24 -5.50 -15.10 16.19
CA ASP A 24 -5.79 -13.66 16.18
C ASP A 24 -5.52 -12.96 14.84
N PHE A 25 -4.52 -13.43 14.09
CA PHE A 25 -4.11 -12.83 12.82
C PHE A 25 -3.80 -13.89 11.79
N ILE A 26 -4.57 -13.90 10.70
CA ILE A 26 -4.36 -14.78 9.55
C ILE A 26 -3.96 -13.90 8.36
N GLU A 27 -2.73 -14.09 7.87
CA GLU A 27 -2.30 -13.47 6.63
C GLU A 27 -2.86 -14.26 5.43
N GLY A 28 -3.90 -13.73 4.79
CA GLY A 28 -4.56 -14.35 3.63
C GLY A 28 -3.81 -14.18 2.30
N GLY A 29 -2.58 -13.67 2.34
CA GLY A 29 -1.84 -13.18 1.17
C GLY A 29 -2.17 -11.73 0.85
N TRP A 30 -1.78 -11.29 -0.36
CA TRP A 30 -1.89 -9.90 -0.76
C TRP A 30 -2.67 -9.76 -2.07
N PRO A 31 -3.85 -9.10 -2.08
CA PRO A 31 -4.61 -8.86 -3.32
C PRO A 31 -3.73 -8.15 -4.36
N GLY A 32 -3.74 -8.64 -5.60
CA GLY A 32 -2.91 -8.11 -6.68
C GLY A 32 -1.43 -8.52 -6.65
N SER A 33 -1.02 -9.44 -5.77
CA SER A 33 0.30 -10.11 -5.87
C SER A 33 0.26 -11.28 -6.87
N ASN A 34 -0.83 -12.04 -6.86
CA ASN A 34 -1.10 -13.15 -7.76
C ASN A 34 -2.62 -13.36 -7.91
N PRO A 35 -3.07 -14.00 -9.01
CA PRO A 35 -4.50 -14.18 -9.28
C PRO A 35 -5.27 -14.94 -8.19
N LYS A 36 -4.61 -15.85 -7.46
CA LYS A 36 -5.28 -16.66 -6.42
C LYS A 36 -5.58 -15.84 -5.17
N ASP A 37 -4.69 -14.94 -4.78
CA ASP A 37 -4.96 -14.03 -3.66
C ASP A 37 -6.10 -13.09 -4.03
N GLU A 38 -6.08 -12.52 -5.23
CA GLU A 38 -7.15 -11.64 -5.71
C GLU A 38 -8.52 -12.34 -5.74
N GLU A 39 -8.58 -13.58 -6.21
CA GLU A 39 -9.80 -14.38 -6.16
C GLU A 39 -10.23 -14.71 -4.72
N PHE A 40 -9.28 -15.09 -3.85
CA PHE A 40 -9.54 -15.36 -2.43
C PHE A 40 -10.22 -14.16 -1.75
N PHE A 41 -9.63 -12.96 -1.85
CA PHE A 41 -10.19 -11.75 -1.24
C PHE A 41 -11.52 -11.34 -1.88
N THR A 42 -11.70 -11.57 -3.19
CA THR A 42 -12.99 -11.35 -3.87
C THR A 42 -14.07 -12.26 -3.29
N LYS A 43 -13.78 -13.55 -3.11
CA LYS A 43 -14.70 -14.54 -2.52
C LYS A 43 -15.05 -14.19 -1.07
N VAL A 44 -14.07 -13.78 -0.26
CA VAL A 44 -14.28 -13.29 1.12
C VAL A 44 -15.22 -12.07 1.11
N ALA A 45 -14.96 -11.07 0.26
CA ALA A 45 -15.79 -9.88 0.15
C ALA A 45 -17.24 -10.17 -0.32
N GLN A 46 -17.43 -11.23 -1.11
CA GLN A 46 -18.75 -11.70 -1.56
C GLN A 46 -19.47 -12.58 -0.52
N GLY A 47 -18.93 -12.72 0.69
CA GLY A 47 -19.54 -13.50 1.77
C GLY A 47 -19.41 -15.02 1.60
N GLN A 48 -18.48 -15.48 0.75
CA GLN A 48 -18.16 -16.92 0.65
C GLN A 48 -17.25 -17.41 1.79
N TYR A 49 -16.89 -16.49 2.70
CA TYR A 49 -16.27 -16.77 3.97
C TYR A 49 -17.24 -16.34 5.08
N GLU A 50 -17.57 -17.27 5.98
CA GLU A 50 -18.57 -17.08 7.05
C GLU A 50 -17.95 -16.53 8.36
N GLY A 51 -16.73 -15.99 8.33
CA GLY A 51 -16.13 -15.38 9.52
C GLY A 51 -16.61 -13.94 9.74
N GLU A 52 -16.43 -13.47 10.96
CA GLU A 52 -16.84 -12.13 11.37
C GLU A 52 -15.82 -11.08 10.89
N TYR A 53 -16.30 -9.95 10.38
CA TYR A 53 -15.42 -8.83 10.05
C TYR A 53 -14.88 -8.22 11.34
N ASP A 54 -13.57 -8.26 11.52
CA ASP A 54 -12.93 -7.68 12.70
C ASP A 54 -12.82 -6.14 12.59
N GLU A 55 -13.47 -5.44 13.51
CA GLU A 55 -13.39 -3.98 13.62
C GLU A 55 -11.95 -3.47 13.81
N ARG A 56 -11.06 -4.28 14.39
CA ARG A 56 -9.64 -3.97 14.58
C ARG A 56 -8.90 -3.82 13.25
N CYS A 57 -9.25 -4.61 12.24
CA CYS A 57 -8.67 -4.48 10.89
C CYS A 57 -9.10 -3.16 10.23
N THR A 58 -10.37 -2.80 10.39
CA THR A 58 -10.89 -1.50 9.92
C THR A 58 -10.20 -0.34 10.63
N LEU A 59 -10.06 -0.44 11.96
CA LEU A 59 -9.35 0.56 12.76
C LEU A 59 -7.88 0.67 12.36
N ALA A 60 -7.19 -0.45 12.16
CA ALA A 60 -5.79 -0.47 11.72
C ALA A 60 -5.62 0.23 10.37
N TYR A 61 -6.52 -0.04 9.41
CA TYR A 61 -6.51 0.62 8.11
C TYR A 61 -6.76 2.14 8.21
N GLN A 62 -7.72 2.56 9.04
CA GLN A 62 -8.01 3.97 9.31
C GLN A 62 -6.81 4.69 9.98
N LEU A 63 -6.16 4.04 10.94
CA LEU A 63 -4.96 4.56 11.60
C LEU A 63 -3.79 4.67 10.65
N TYR A 64 -3.48 3.61 9.90
CA TYR A 64 -2.44 3.60 8.88
C TYR A 64 -2.64 4.74 7.88
N SER A 65 -3.86 4.89 7.36
CA SER A 65 -4.19 5.92 6.38
C SER A 65 -4.07 7.33 6.96
N SER A 66 -4.50 7.53 8.21
CA SER A 66 -4.32 8.80 8.91
C SER A 66 -2.84 9.15 9.12
N ILE A 67 -2.02 8.18 9.52
CA ILE A 67 -0.58 8.37 9.72
C ILE A 67 0.10 8.68 8.40
N LEU A 68 -0.20 7.93 7.34
CA LEU A 68 0.35 8.16 6.00
C LEU A 68 0.01 9.58 5.50
N GLY A 69 -1.25 10.00 5.69
CA GLY A 69 -1.70 11.35 5.36
C GLY A 69 -0.94 12.42 6.14
N SER A 70 -0.86 12.30 7.46
CA SER A 70 -0.13 13.25 8.30
C SER A 70 1.35 13.34 7.93
N VAL A 71 2.04 12.22 7.71
CA VAL A 71 3.45 12.21 7.29
C VAL A 71 3.63 12.88 5.93
N ALA A 72 2.72 12.65 4.98
CA ALA A 72 2.74 13.30 3.68
C ALA A 72 2.52 14.82 3.81
N GLY A 73 1.54 15.26 4.61
CA GLY A 73 1.27 16.69 4.84
C GLY A 73 2.47 17.40 5.45
N ASP A 74 3.06 16.78 6.47
CA ASP A 74 4.27 17.25 7.16
C ASP A 74 5.46 17.42 6.22
N LYS A 75 5.64 16.51 5.26
CA LYS A 75 6.69 16.61 4.24
C LYS A 75 6.36 17.72 3.24
N ALA A 76 5.11 17.82 2.80
CA ALA A 76 4.67 18.82 1.83
C ALA A 76 4.94 20.26 2.30
N MET A 77 4.81 20.52 3.61
CA MET A 77 5.08 21.83 4.20
C MET A 77 6.57 22.20 4.22
N ARG A 78 7.47 21.22 4.19
CA ARG A 78 8.91 21.42 4.29
C ARG A 78 9.60 21.59 2.93
N ILE A 79 8.89 21.41 1.82
CA ILE A 79 9.44 21.39 0.46
C ILE A 79 8.66 22.31 -0.49
N LYS A 80 9.28 22.78 -1.57
CA LYS A 80 8.63 23.69 -2.54
C LYS A 80 7.60 23.00 -3.43
N GLY A 81 7.95 21.81 -3.95
CA GLY A 81 7.13 21.06 -4.89
C GLY A 81 5.93 20.39 -4.21
N GLY A 82 5.95 19.07 -4.15
CA GLY A 82 4.89 18.26 -3.57
C GLY A 82 5.40 16.91 -3.11
N VAL A 83 4.48 16.05 -2.71
CA VAL A 83 4.78 14.71 -2.19
C VAL A 83 4.37 13.66 -3.21
N VAL A 84 5.27 12.71 -3.43
CA VAL A 84 5.00 11.52 -4.23
C VAL A 84 4.98 10.32 -3.29
N ILE A 85 3.87 9.57 -3.29
CA ILE A 85 3.72 8.32 -2.55
C ILE A 85 4.07 7.17 -3.49
N GLY A 86 5.19 6.51 -3.20
CA GLY A 86 5.60 5.28 -3.85
C GLY A 86 5.36 4.05 -2.98
N GLY A 87 5.80 2.89 -3.48
CA GLY A 87 5.75 1.63 -2.74
C GLY A 87 4.58 0.73 -3.15
N GLY A 88 4.78 -0.58 -2.99
CA GLY A 88 3.89 -1.61 -3.57
C GLY A 88 2.49 -1.69 -2.95
N ILE A 89 2.27 -1.10 -1.77
CA ILE A 89 0.95 -1.08 -1.11
C ILE A 89 0.05 0.02 -1.67
N PHE A 90 0.60 1.17 -2.08
CA PHE A 90 -0.20 2.35 -2.43
C PHE A 90 -1.23 2.09 -3.54
N PRO A 91 -0.88 1.46 -4.69
CA PRO A 91 -1.85 1.19 -5.75
C PRO A 91 -3.04 0.34 -5.28
N LYS A 92 -2.81 -0.54 -4.30
CA LYS A 92 -3.79 -1.50 -3.79
C LYS A 92 -4.77 -0.88 -2.80
N ILE A 93 -4.33 0.17 -2.08
CA ILE A 93 -5.15 0.86 -1.07
C ILE A 93 -5.75 2.17 -1.58
N ARG A 94 -5.28 2.68 -2.74
CA ARG A 94 -5.62 4.00 -3.27
C ARG A 94 -7.12 4.29 -3.21
N ASP A 95 -7.93 3.37 -3.72
CA ASP A 95 -9.38 3.59 -3.84
C ASP A 95 -10.05 3.58 -2.46
N GLY A 96 -9.49 2.83 -1.50
CA GLY A 96 -9.94 2.82 -0.12
C GLY A 96 -9.49 4.06 0.68
N LEU A 97 -8.42 4.77 0.29
CA LEU A 97 -7.93 5.94 1.03
C LEU A 97 -8.98 7.06 1.08
N ALA A 98 -9.80 7.21 0.05
CA ALA A 98 -10.87 8.22 0.01
C ALA A 98 -11.94 8.00 1.08
N ALA A 99 -12.15 6.76 1.52
CA ALA A 99 -13.07 6.40 2.59
C ALA A 99 -12.45 6.53 4.00
N THR A 100 -11.22 7.05 4.09
CA THR A 100 -10.48 7.20 5.35
C THR A 100 -10.20 8.66 5.65
N ASN A 101 -9.66 8.94 6.84
CA ASN A 101 -9.22 10.28 7.22
C ASN A 101 -7.89 10.72 6.57
N PHE A 102 -7.39 10.02 5.54
CA PHE A 102 -6.11 10.29 4.88
C PHE A 102 -5.97 11.74 4.38
N ILE A 103 -6.95 12.27 3.64
CA ILE A 103 -6.86 13.63 3.07
C ILE A 103 -6.94 14.70 4.16
N ASN A 104 -7.84 14.55 5.12
CA ASN A 104 -7.93 15.47 6.25
C ASN A 104 -6.64 15.47 7.07
N ALA A 105 -6.02 14.31 7.25
CA ALA A 105 -4.73 14.17 7.91
C ALA A 105 -3.59 14.83 7.11
N TYR A 106 -3.62 14.75 5.78
CA TYR A 106 -2.68 15.43 4.88
C TYR A 106 -2.79 16.96 4.93
N LEU A 107 -4.02 17.48 4.96
CA LEU A 107 -4.26 18.93 4.96
C LEU A 107 -3.89 19.61 6.29
N GLY A 108 -3.57 18.86 7.34
CA GLY A 108 -3.19 19.45 8.63
C GLY A 108 -4.43 19.94 9.39
N ARG A 109 -5.11 18.98 10.01
CA ARG A 109 -6.21 19.08 10.99
C ARG A 109 -6.54 20.51 11.45
N ASP A 110 -7.72 20.98 11.05
CA ASP A 110 -8.45 22.16 11.56
C ASP A 110 -7.69 23.50 11.67
N LEU A 111 -6.54 23.64 10.98
CA LEU A 111 -5.82 24.90 10.85
C LEU A 111 -6.02 25.45 9.44
N PRO A 112 -6.95 26.42 9.23
CA PRO A 112 -7.35 26.85 7.89
C PRO A 112 -6.19 27.32 7.02
N SER A 113 -5.23 28.03 7.61
CA SER A 113 -4.05 28.54 6.90
C SER A 113 -3.10 27.42 6.44
N LEU A 114 -2.95 26.35 7.22
CA LEU A 114 -2.12 25.20 6.84
C LEU A 114 -2.82 24.34 5.79
N SER A 115 -4.13 24.12 5.95
CA SER A 115 -4.95 23.41 4.97
C SER A 115 -4.94 24.08 3.60
N GLU A 116 -5.05 25.41 3.56
CA GLU A 116 -4.94 26.15 2.31
C GLU A 116 -3.54 26.00 1.67
N LEU A 117 -2.47 26.05 2.45
CA LEU A 117 -1.12 25.85 1.93
C LEU A 117 -0.87 24.41 1.45
N ALA A 118 -1.34 23.41 2.20
CA ALA A 118 -1.19 22.00 1.88
C ALA A 118 -1.99 21.58 0.64
N SER A 119 -3.21 22.11 0.47
CA SER A 119 -4.04 21.85 -0.71
C SER A 119 -3.39 22.31 -2.03
N ARG A 120 -2.51 23.31 -1.98
CA ARG A 120 -1.74 23.79 -3.13
C ARG A 120 -0.53 22.92 -3.46
N LYS A 121 -0.13 22.00 -2.56
CA LYS A 121 1.01 21.10 -2.76
C LYS A 121 0.54 19.85 -3.51
N PRO A 122 1.16 19.50 -4.66
CA PRO A 122 0.84 18.26 -5.36
C PRO A 122 1.03 17.05 -4.46
N LEU A 123 0.03 16.17 -4.42
CA LEU A 123 0.10 14.86 -3.79
C LEU A 123 -0.17 13.80 -4.86
N VAL A 124 0.85 13.03 -5.21
CA VAL A 124 0.82 12.13 -6.36
C VAL A 124 1.14 10.71 -5.92
N GLY A 125 0.37 9.73 -6.39
CA GLY A 125 0.63 8.32 -6.17
C GLY A 125 1.31 7.66 -7.37
N ILE A 126 2.36 6.87 -7.15
CA ILE A 126 2.97 6.04 -8.20
C ILE A 126 2.09 4.81 -8.41
N LEU A 127 1.59 4.64 -9.63
CA LEU A 127 0.77 3.49 -10.03
C LEU A 127 1.53 2.47 -10.89
N ASN A 128 2.68 2.86 -11.44
CA ASN A 128 3.50 1.97 -12.25
C ASN A 128 4.30 1.02 -11.33
N PRO A 129 4.05 -0.32 -11.37
CA PRO A 129 4.79 -1.28 -10.53
C PRO A 129 6.30 -1.30 -10.84
N GLU A 130 6.69 -0.95 -12.07
CA GLU A 130 8.08 -0.95 -12.52
C GLU A 130 8.81 0.37 -12.22
N ALA A 131 8.17 1.34 -11.54
CA ALA A 131 8.76 2.65 -11.31
C ALA A 131 10.14 2.59 -10.63
N GLY A 132 10.35 1.63 -9.72
CA GLY A 132 11.64 1.42 -9.08
C GLY A 132 12.71 0.93 -10.06
N VAL A 133 12.37 -0.02 -10.92
CA VAL A 133 13.27 -0.59 -11.95
C VAL A 133 13.59 0.46 -13.03
N ILE A 134 12.59 1.22 -13.46
CA ILE A 134 12.77 2.33 -14.40
C ILE A 134 13.73 3.37 -13.82
N GLY A 135 13.54 3.76 -12.57
CA GLY A 135 14.43 4.71 -11.89
C GLY A 135 15.87 4.19 -11.79
N ALA A 136 16.05 2.92 -11.41
CA ALA A 136 17.36 2.29 -11.37
C ALA A 136 18.03 2.24 -12.74
N THR A 137 17.26 1.91 -13.79
CA THR A 137 17.75 1.86 -15.17
C THR A 137 18.21 3.24 -15.66
N GLU A 138 17.45 4.29 -15.38
CA GLU A 138 17.81 5.66 -15.74
C GLU A 138 19.11 6.10 -15.06
N LEU A 139 19.27 5.79 -13.77
CA LEU A 139 20.49 6.07 -13.01
C LEU A 139 21.70 5.27 -13.50
N ALA A 140 21.48 4.07 -14.05
CA ALA A 140 22.54 3.21 -14.59
C ALA A 140 22.97 3.59 -16.02
N LYS A 141 22.19 4.38 -16.78
CA LYS A 141 22.55 4.77 -18.16
C LYS A 141 23.98 5.30 -18.32
N PRO A 142 24.47 6.22 -17.47
CA PRO A 142 25.82 6.73 -17.66
C PRO A 142 26.92 5.69 -17.35
N ILE A 143 26.62 4.60 -16.61
CA ILE A 143 27.52 3.44 -16.43
C ILE A 143 27.72 2.73 -17.76
N ASN A 144 26.62 2.46 -18.48
CA ASN A 144 26.67 1.82 -19.78
C ASN A 144 27.31 2.72 -20.87
N GLU A 145 27.26 4.04 -20.70
CA GLU A 145 27.93 5.00 -21.57
C GLU A 145 29.42 5.19 -21.23
N GLY A 146 29.99 4.39 -20.31
CA GLY A 146 31.41 4.46 -19.95
C GLY A 146 31.80 5.72 -19.17
N ARG A 147 30.84 6.41 -18.54
CA ARG A 147 31.06 7.65 -17.78
C ARG A 147 31.38 7.41 -16.29
N PHE A 148 31.69 6.17 -15.91
CA PHE A 148 32.11 5.79 -14.56
C PHE A 148 33.32 4.86 -14.62
N GLU A 149 34.28 5.04 -13.72
CA GLU A 149 35.41 4.14 -13.51
C GLU A 149 35.17 3.26 -12.27
N THR A 150 35.58 2.00 -12.32
CA THR A 150 35.52 1.08 -11.17
C THR A 150 36.53 1.51 -10.11
N ILE A 151 36.07 1.73 -8.88
CA ILE A 151 36.91 2.27 -7.78
C ILE A 151 37.63 1.14 -7.00
N SER A 152 37.43 -0.13 -7.33
CA SER A 152 38.17 -1.24 -6.72
C SER A 152 38.28 -2.45 -7.64
N SER A 153 39.49 -3.03 -7.72
CA SER A 153 39.79 -4.36 -8.28
C SER A 153 39.62 -5.46 -7.26
#